data_AF-A0A1Q3D3Q9-F1
#
_entry.id   AF-A0A1Q3D3Q9-F1
#
_cell.length_a   1.000
_cell.length_b   1.000
_cell.length_c   1.000
_cell.angle_alpha   90.00
_cell.angle_beta   90.00
_cell.angle_gamma   90.00
#
_symmetry.space_group_name_H-M   'P 1'
#
loop_
_entity.id
_entity.type
_entity.pdbx_description
1 polymer ?
#
loop_
_entity_poly.entity_id
_entity_poly.type
_entity_poly.pdbx_seq_one_letter_code
_entity_poly.pdbx_strand_id
1 'polypeptide(L)'
;RRDETLREYLNRFNAEALKVRDLVHSIAVTMIINGLRDCMFTHSLTKNNQKELSEHLERAEKYINAEEAITAKKTADELKTRKRKKRDDYGRCEEDNRDRKRKNRSSRRYDILDSER
;
A
#
# COMPACT_ATOMS: atom_id res chain seq x y z
N ARG A 1 5.10 -20.39 4.80
CA ARG A 1 5.85 -19.30 5.49
C ARG A 1 4.86 -18.28 6.05
N ARG A 2 5.22 -17.49 7.09
CA ARG A 2 4.26 -16.57 7.75
C ARG A 2 3.93 -15.30 6.97
N ASP A 3 4.89 -14.82 6.20
CA ASP A 3 4.77 -13.50 5.58
C ASP A 3 4.83 -13.56 4.05
N GLU A 4 4.59 -14.75 3.46
CA GLU A 4 4.57 -14.90 2.00
C GLU A 4 3.21 -14.50 1.42
N THR A 5 3.24 -13.75 0.32
CA THR A 5 2.05 -13.37 -0.46
C THR A 5 1.47 -14.58 -1.19
N LEU A 6 0.20 -14.49 -1.63
CA LEU A 6 -0.45 -15.56 -2.41
C LEU A 6 0.36 -15.91 -3.68
N ARG A 7 0.96 -14.90 -4.31
CA ARG A 7 1.79 -15.06 -5.51
C ARG A 7 3.09 -15.82 -5.22
N GLU A 8 3.78 -15.49 -4.13
CA GLU A 8 5.00 -16.18 -3.71
C GLU A 8 4.71 -17.64 -3.34
N TYR A 9 3.60 -17.89 -2.66
CA TYR A 9 3.15 -19.24 -2.34
C TYR A 9 2.89 -20.06 -3.62
N LEU A 10 2.11 -19.53 -4.56
CA LEU A 10 1.78 -20.23 -5.80
C LEU A 10 3.01 -20.50 -6.66
N ASN A 11 3.96 -19.57 -6.73
CA ASN A 11 5.22 -19.80 -7.44
C ASN A 11 6.03 -20.94 -6.83
N ARG A 12 6.09 -21.01 -5.50
CA ARG A 12 6.77 -22.11 -4.79
C ARG A 12 6.05 -23.44 -5.01
N PHE A 13 4.71 -23.43 -4.93
CA PHE A 13 3.89 -24.61 -5.20
C PHE A 13 4.07 -25.11 -6.63
N ASN A 14 4.03 -24.24 -7.63
CA ASN A 14 4.23 -24.60 -9.03
C ASN A 14 5.63 -25.19 -9.27
N ALA A 15 6.68 -24.62 -8.65
CA ALA A 15 8.04 -25.13 -8.77
C ALA A 15 8.20 -26.54 -8.16
N GLU A 16 7.45 -26.88 -7.10
CA GLU A 16 7.42 -28.23 -6.55
C GLU A 16 6.51 -29.18 -7.33
N ALA A 17 5.35 -28.70 -7.81
CA ALA A 17 4.43 -29.48 -8.62
C ALA A 17 5.08 -30.00 -9.90
N LEU A 18 5.96 -29.21 -10.54
CA LEU A 18 6.74 -29.64 -11.71
C LEU A 18 7.71 -30.79 -11.43
N LYS A 19 8.07 -31.03 -10.16
CA LYS A 19 8.93 -32.16 -9.76
C LYS A 19 8.13 -33.45 -9.55
N VAL A 20 6.80 -33.37 -9.48
CA VAL A 20 5.91 -34.50 -9.28
C VAL A 20 5.35 -34.93 -10.63
N ARG A 21 5.81 -36.09 -11.12
CA ARG A 21 5.50 -36.57 -12.48
C ARG A 21 4.01 -36.77 -12.76
N ASP A 22 3.25 -37.17 -11.74
CA ASP A 22 1.84 -37.58 -11.87
C ASP A 22 0.98 -36.92 -10.77
N LEU A 23 1.07 -35.58 -10.63
CA LEU A 23 0.29 -34.86 -9.62
C LEU A 23 -1.21 -34.86 -9.97
N VAL A 24 -1.99 -35.64 -9.23
CA VAL A 24 -3.45 -35.72 -9.40
C VAL A 24 -4.10 -34.38 -9.05
N HIS A 25 -5.01 -33.91 -9.91
CA HIS A 25 -5.66 -32.61 -9.78
C HIS A 25 -6.34 -32.38 -8.41
N SER A 26 -7.08 -33.36 -7.90
CA SER A 26 -7.74 -33.28 -6.59
C SER A 26 -6.74 -33.14 -5.43
N ILE A 27 -5.58 -33.80 -5.54
CA ILE A 27 -4.50 -33.70 -4.56
C ILE A 27 -3.86 -32.32 -4.62
N ALA A 28 -3.62 -31.78 -5.82
CA ALA A 28 -3.08 -30.44 -6.00
C ALA A 28 -3.98 -29.37 -5.36
N VAL A 29 -5.29 -29.42 -5.62
CA VAL A 29 -6.26 -28.49 -5.03
C VAL A 29 -6.27 -28.60 -3.50
N THR A 30 -6.26 -29.83 -2.98
CA THR A 30 -6.23 -30.07 -1.53
C THR A 30 -4.95 -29.53 -0.88
N MET A 31 -3.79 -29.72 -1.51
CA MET A 31 -2.52 -29.17 -1.04
C MET A 31 -2.48 -27.64 -1.09
N ILE A 32 -3.06 -27.03 -2.12
CA ILE A 32 -3.19 -25.56 -2.21
C ILE A 32 -4.06 -25.05 -1.05
N ILE A 33 -5.24 -25.64 -0.82
CA ILE A 33 -6.15 -25.22 0.26
C ILE A 33 -5.51 -25.39 1.64
N ASN A 34 -4.85 -26.53 1.89
CA ASN A 34 -4.24 -26.84 3.19
C ASN A 34 -2.93 -26.06 3.45
N GLY A 35 -2.17 -25.74 2.41
CA GLY A 35 -0.90 -25.02 2.55
C GLY A 35 -1.04 -23.50 2.56
N LEU A 36 -2.17 -22.98 2.10
CA LEU A 36 -2.55 -21.58 2.28
C LEU A 36 -3.01 -21.34 3.72
N ARG A 37 -2.61 -20.20 4.28
CA ARG A 37 -3.21 -19.72 5.53
C ARG A 37 -4.65 -19.35 5.34
N ASP A 38 -5.41 -19.41 6.43
CA ASP A 38 -6.76 -18.90 6.49
C ASP A 38 -6.80 -17.43 6.00
N CYS A 39 -7.25 -17.28 4.76
CA CYS A 39 -7.25 -16.02 4.03
C CYS A 39 -8.54 -15.95 3.20
N MET A 40 -8.88 -14.76 2.71
CA MET A 40 -10.10 -14.57 1.92
C MET A 40 -10.17 -15.52 0.70
N PHE A 41 -9.02 -15.96 0.20
CA PHE A 41 -8.93 -16.92 -0.90
C PHE A 41 -9.23 -18.37 -0.44
N THR A 42 -8.71 -18.87 0.69
CA THR A 42 -9.06 -20.22 1.20
C THR A 42 -10.54 -20.34 1.52
N HIS A 43 -11.17 -19.28 2.05
CA HIS A 43 -12.61 -19.20 2.24
C HIS A 43 -13.41 -19.20 0.92
N SER A 44 -12.87 -18.58 -0.14
CA SER A 44 -13.50 -18.61 -1.47
C SER A 44 -13.38 -19.99 -2.12
N LEU A 45 -12.31 -20.74 -1.86
CA LEU A 45 -12.10 -22.08 -2.38
C LEU A 45 -13.01 -23.10 -1.70
N THR A 46 -13.09 -23.07 -0.36
CA THR A 46 -13.93 -24.00 0.43
C THR A 46 -15.43 -23.86 0.17
N LYS A 47 -15.89 -22.68 -0.28
CA LYS A 47 -17.30 -22.45 -0.66
C LYS A 47 -17.67 -23.00 -2.03
N ASN A 48 -16.70 -23.31 -2.90
CA ASN A 48 -16.95 -23.73 -4.28
C ASN A 48 -16.47 -25.18 -4.49
N ASN A 49 -17.35 -26.14 -4.25
CA ASN A 49 -16.99 -27.55 -4.16
C ASN A 49 -16.68 -28.28 -5.50
N GLN A 50 -16.88 -27.68 -6.69
CA GLN A 50 -16.92 -28.48 -7.94
C GLN A 50 -16.51 -27.75 -9.23
N LYS A 51 -15.49 -26.88 -9.21
CA LYS A 51 -15.10 -26.14 -10.44
C LYS A 51 -13.68 -26.43 -10.92
N GLU A 52 -13.53 -26.41 -12.23
CA GLU A 52 -12.29 -26.69 -12.98
C GLU A 52 -11.10 -25.84 -12.50
N LEU A 53 -9.87 -26.36 -12.63
CA LEU A 53 -8.62 -25.68 -12.26
C LEU A 53 -8.52 -24.28 -12.87
N SER A 54 -8.98 -24.13 -14.11
CA SER A 54 -8.98 -22.88 -14.86
C SER A 54 -9.71 -21.76 -14.12
N GLU A 55 -10.89 -22.01 -13.55
CA GLU A 55 -11.62 -21.01 -12.75
C GLU A 55 -10.90 -20.69 -11.43
N HIS A 56 -10.21 -21.67 -10.83
CA HIS A 56 -9.43 -21.45 -9.61
C HIS A 56 -8.23 -20.54 -9.89
N LEU A 57 -7.56 -20.74 -11.03
CA LEU A 57 -6.45 -19.90 -11.49
C LEU A 57 -6.92 -18.49 -11.84
N GLU A 58 -8.03 -18.34 -12.58
CA GLU A 58 -8.59 -17.03 -12.92
C GLU A 58 -8.98 -16.24 -11.66
N ARG A 59 -9.54 -16.91 -10.65
CA ARG A 59 -9.81 -16.28 -9.35
C ARG A 59 -8.53 -15.89 -8.62
N ALA A 60 -7.53 -16.77 -8.58
CA ALA A 60 -6.26 -16.46 -7.94
C ALA A 60 -5.64 -15.19 -8.54
N GLU A 61 -5.68 -15.06 -9.88
CA GLU A 61 -5.23 -13.86 -10.58
C GLU A 61 -6.01 -12.61 -10.19
N LYS A 62 -7.35 -12.69 -10.11
CA LYS A 62 -8.20 -11.57 -9.64
C LYS A 62 -7.84 -11.14 -8.22
N TYR A 63 -7.57 -12.09 -7.32
CA TYR A 63 -7.18 -11.81 -5.94
C TYR A 63 -5.80 -11.17 -5.86
N ILE A 64 -4.82 -11.65 -6.64
CA ILE A 64 -3.49 -11.04 -6.74
C ILE A 64 -3.61 -9.59 -7.21
N ASN A 65 -4.36 -9.35 -8.29
CA ASN A 65 -4.56 -8.00 -8.83
C ASN A 65 -5.25 -7.07 -7.81
N ALA A 66 -6.22 -7.59 -7.06
CA ALA A 66 -6.89 -6.82 -6.01
C ALA A 66 -5.95 -6.48 -4.84
N GLU A 67 -5.14 -7.44 -4.39
CA GLU A 67 -4.16 -7.24 -3.32
C GLU A 67 -3.06 -6.25 -3.72
N GLU A 68 -2.53 -6.37 -4.95
CA GLU A 68 -1.56 -5.44 -5.53
C GLU A 68 -2.17 -4.03 -5.70
N ALA A 69 -3.43 -3.90 -6.14
CA ALA A 69 -4.10 -2.60 -6.26
C ALA A 69 -4.35 -1.93 -4.91
N ILE A 70 -4.73 -2.69 -3.87
CA ILE A 70 -4.87 -2.16 -2.50
C ILE A 70 -3.52 -1.67 -1.98
N THR A 71 -2.46 -2.45 -2.21
CA THR A 71 -1.10 -2.10 -1.79
C THR A 71 -0.56 -0.87 -2.53
N ALA A 72 -0.80 -0.77 -3.84
CA ALA A 72 -0.46 0.40 -4.65
C ALA A 72 -1.20 1.66 -4.21
N LYS A 73 -2.48 1.56 -3.82
CA LYS A 73 -3.24 2.69 -3.26
C LYS A 73 -2.67 3.15 -1.92
N LYS A 74 -2.37 2.22 -1.00
CA LYS A 74 -1.76 2.54 0.29
C LYS A 74 -0.43 3.28 0.13
N THR A 75 0.45 2.78 -0.73
CA THR A 75 1.75 3.44 -0.99
C THR A 75 1.59 4.81 -1.64
N ALA A 76 0.63 4.98 -2.55
CA ALA A 76 0.32 6.29 -3.15
C ALA A 76 -0.22 7.30 -2.12
N ASP A 77 -1.06 6.85 -1.19
CA ASP A 77 -1.59 7.71 -0.13
C ASP A 77 -0.53 8.05 0.93
N GLU A 78 0.37 7.12 1.25
CA GLU A 78 1.58 7.40 2.05
C GLU A 78 2.51 8.43 1.38
N LEU A 79 2.68 8.35 0.06
CA LEU A 79 3.45 9.35 -0.71
C LEU A 79 2.78 10.74 -0.69
N LYS A 80 1.44 10.80 -0.81
CA LYS A 80 0.68 12.06 -0.76
C LYS A 80 0.73 12.69 0.63
N THR A 81 0.58 11.90 1.69
CA THR A 81 0.66 12.39 3.08
C THR A 81 2.07 12.89 3.40
N ARG A 82 3.12 12.19 2.97
CA ARG A 82 4.51 12.67 3.08
C ARG A 82 4.74 13.97 2.30
N LYS A 83 4.19 14.10 1.08
CA LYS A 83 4.28 15.36 0.29
C LYS A 83 3.53 16.52 0.94
N ARG A 84 2.34 16.29 1.50
CA ARG A 84 1.56 17.32 2.24
C ARG A 84 2.34 17.81 3.46
N LYS A 85 2.82 16.89 4.31
CA LYS A 85 3.63 17.23 5.48
C LYS A 85 4.89 18.04 5.13
N LYS A 86 5.53 17.74 3.98
CA LYS A 86 6.67 18.53 3.48
C LYS A 86 6.23 19.95 3.08
N ARG A 87 5.11 20.11 2.37
CA ARG A 87 4.58 21.43 1.97
C ARG A 87 4.17 22.29 3.17
N ASP A 88 3.58 21.68 4.20
CA ASP A 88 3.16 22.40 5.40
C ASP A 88 4.37 22.91 6.21
N ASP A 89 5.48 22.18 6.21
CA ASP A 89 6.75 22.58 6.83
C ASP A 89 7.39 23.79 6.13
N TYR A 90 7.35 23.85 4.78
CA TYR A 90 7.81 25.01 4.02
C TYR A 90 6.90 26.24 4.18
N GLY A 91 5.59 26.05 4.29
CA GLY A 91 4.62 27.14 4.47
C GLY A 91 4.79 27.86 5.82
N ARG A 92 5.16 27.13 6.88
CA ARG A 92 5.38 27.69 8.21
C ARG A 92 6.59 28.64 8.28
N CYS A 93 7.62 28.38 7.49
CA CYS A 93 8.81 29.24 7.41
C CYS A 93 8.53 30.58 6.71
N GLU A 94 7.62 30.63 5.74
CA GLU A 94 7.27 31.88 5.05
C GLU A 94 6.35 32.80 5.89
N GLU A 95 5.50 32.21 6.72
CA GLU A 95 4.58 32.97 7.58
C GLU A 95 5.34 33.68 8.73
N ASP A 96 6.27 33.00 9.40
CA ASP A 96 7.14 33.58 10.44
C ASP A 96 7.98 34.75 9.88
N ASN A 97 8.46 34.63 8.64
CA ASN A 97 9.22 35.70 7.97
C ASN A 97 8.37 36.93 7.63
N ARG A 98 7.09 36.73 7.27
CA ARG A 98 6.15 37.84 7.03
C ARG A 98 5.78 38.58 8.31
N ASP A 99 5.59 37.88 9.43
CA ASP A 99 5.31 38.51 10.72
C ASP A 99 6.52 39.29 11.28
N ARG A 100 7.74 38.76 11.12
CA ARG A 100 8.97 39.52 11.44
C ARG A 100 9.10 40.78 10.59
N LYS A 101 8.77 40.70 9.29
CA LYS A 101 8.82 41.85 8.37
C LYS A 101 7.74 42.90 8.68
N ARG A 102 6.56 42.48 9.16
CA ARG A 102 5.50 43.39 9.65
C ARG A 102 5.92 44.12 10.92
N LYS A 103 6.48 43.42 11.90
CA LYS A 103 6.99 44.03 13.15
C LYS A 103 8.13 45.03 12.91
N ASN A 104 9.02 44.76 11.95
CA ASN A 104 10.12 45.66 11.62
C ASN A 104 9.65 46.95 10.88
N ARG A 105 8.52 46.88 10.15
CA ARG A 105 7.90 48.06 9.51
C ARG A 105 7.14 48.94 10.50
N SER A 106 6.52 48.36 11.52
CA SER A 106 5.86 49.14 12.59
C SER A 106 6.86 49.81 13.53
N SER A 107 8.08 49.28 13.68
CA SER A 107 9.11 49.87 14.53
C SER A 107 9.75 51.14 13.95
N ARG A 108 9.79 51.31 12.62
CA ARG A 108 10.35 52.51 11.97
C ARG A 108 9.39 53.71 11.91
N ARG A 109 8.16 53.56 12.41
CA ARG A 109 7.12 54.59 12.32
C ARG A 109 7.09 55.58 13.49
N TYR A 110 7.86 55.32 14.55
CA TYR A 110 7.91 56.20 15.72
C TYR A 110 9.15 57.13 15.77
N ASP A 111 10.08 57.01 14.83
CA ASP A 111 11.33 57.78 14.85
C ASP A 111 11.28 59.12 14.08
N ILE A 112 10.13 59.51 13.51
CA ILE A 112 10.00 60.71 12.63
C ILE A 112 9.31 61.90 13.34
N LEU A 113 8.87 61.76 14.60
CA LEU A 113 8.10 62.81 15.29
C LEU A 113 8.86 63.56 16.40
N ASP A 114 10.19 63.51 16.44
CA ASP A 114 10.97 64.13 17.53
C ASP A 114 12.19 64.94 17.06
N SER A 115 12.11 65.61 15.90
CA SER A 115 13.21 66.47 15.39
C SER A 115 12.82 67.90 15.02
N GLU A 116 11.66 68.38 15.46
CA GLU A 116 11.32 69.81 15.39
C GLU A 116 11.09 70.36 16.80
N ARG A 117 12.18 70.68 17.50
CA ARG A 117 12.17 71.62 18.62
C ARG A 117 13.44 72.45 18.64
#